data_AF-A0A1F5HZU9-F1
#
_entry.id   AF-A0A1F5HZU9-F1
#
_cell.length_a   1.000
_cell.length_b   1.000
_cell.length_c   1.000
_cell.angle_alpha   90.00
_cell.angle_beta   90.00
_cell.angle_gamma   90.00
#
_symmetry.space_group_name_H-M   'P 1'
#
loop_
_entity.id
_entity.type
_entity.pdbx_description
1 polymer ?
#
loop_
_entity_poly.entity_id
_entity_poly.type
_entity_poly.pdbx_seq_one_letter_code
_entity_poly.pdbx_strand_id
1 'polypeptide(L)'
;MNLATKERINIKGLVEEPAPQTDLIFDPGKEITRASWQKMLSQLSELMESDESGRYFPGMFMHMFYLASQVRSLPEIGKDSDTVNKIFDWLNKELDQQDYFDFAYKAIPLRLLFADEVEQIRKFPGFDKSEQQVQGLIADFVSQKPGTNWHAEIADMLVAIKIMYPTEFGWLFGGNEKLQQHTLECINNFNGDNFSKIRLAADCRLVFPSMISEMKLNSDLLTTGRDILSDFAAANYWRDFVRTAFNLKVLSAEKIEFDEVGLKLTMPERIIPPEPIAVLPETRRF
;
A
#
# COMPACT_ATOMS: atom_id res chain seq x y z
N MET A 1 -8.34 12.70 62.39
CA MET A 1 -7.61 11.61 61.70
C MET A 1 -8.58 11.01 60.68
N ASN A 2 -8.47 11.43 59.41
CA ASN A 2 -9.33 10.97 58.32
C ASN A 2 -8.54 9.95 57.50
N LEU A 3 -9.10 8.76 57.33
CA LEU A 3 -8.64 7.75 56.40
C LEU A 3 -9.80 7.41 55.45
N ALA A 4 -9.44 7.09 54.21
CA ALA A 4 -10.26 6.57 53.13
C ALA A 4 -10.96 7.59 52.20
N THR A 5 -10.17 8.30 51.40
CA THR A 5 -10.60 8.64 50.04
C THR A 5 -10.07 7.55 49.11
N LYS A 6 -10.90 6.53 48.81
CA LYS A 6 -10.64 5.65 47.67
C LYS A 6 -10.89 6.47 46.41
N GLU A 7 -9.83 6.90 45.73
CA GLU A 7 -9.94 7.39 44.36
C GLU A 7 -10.52 6.28 43.48
N ARG A 8 -11.73 6.50 42.97
CA ARG A 8 -12.30 5.67 41.92
C ARG A 8 -11.49 5.94 40.65
N ILE A 9 -10.59 5.03 40.29
CA ILE A 9 -9.98 5.00 38.96
C ILE A 9 -11.14 4.89 37.96
N ASN A 10 -11.34 5.93 37.15
CA ASN A 10 -12.37 5.95 36.12
C ASN A 10 -11.89 5.10 34.93
N ILE A 11 -12.19 3.80 35.00
CA ILE A 11 -11.80 2.80 33.98
C ILE A 11 -12.44 3.10 32.61
N LYS A 12 -13.45 3.98 32.53
CA LYS A 12 -14.09 4.36 31.27
C LYS A 12 -13.20 5.19 30.34
N GLY A 13 -12.07 5.70 30.81
CA GLY A 13 -11.06 6.38 29.97
C GLY A 13 -9.88 5.48 29.54
N LEU A 14 -9.89 4.19 29.92
CA LEU A 14 -8.83 3.22 29.62
C LEU A 14 -9.26 2.16 28.60
N VAL A 15 -10.49 2.23 28.13
CA VAL A 15 -10.92 1.48 26.95
C VAL A 15 -10.60 2.38 25.77
N GLU A 16 -9.53 2.07 25.05
CA GLU A 16 -9.42 2.51 23.66
C GLU A 16 -10.72 2.08 23.00
N GLU A 17 -11.60 3.03 22.70
CA GLU A 17 -12.76 2.73 21.87
C GLU A 17 -12.17 2.12 20.59
N PRO A 18 -12.52 0.88 20.23
CA PRO A 18 -12.05 0.32 18.98
C PRO A 18 -12.45 1.32 17.91
N ALA A 19 -11.45 1.80 17.16
CA ALA A 19 -11.67 2.74 16.07
C ALA A 19 -12.87 2.23 15.27
N PRO A 20 -13.85 3.10 14.93
CA PRO A 20 -15.06 2.65 14.25
C PRO A 20 -14.67 1.83 13.04
N GLN A 21 -14.86 0.51 13.11
CA GLN A 21 -14.66 -0.39 11.99
C GLN A 21 -15.75 0.01 10.99
N THR A 22 -15.36 0.79 10.01
CA THR A 22 -16.23 1.16 8.91
C THR A 22 -16.58 -0.15 8.19
N ASP A 23 -17.88 -0.39 7.96
CA ASP A 23 -18.42 -1.48 7.13
C ASP A 23 -17.93 -1.44 5.65
N LEU A 24 -16.93 -0.61 5.35
CA LEU A 24 -16.45 -0.25 4.04
C LEU A 24 -15.10 -0.89 3.70
N ILE A 25 -14.57 -1.80 4.52
CA ILE A 25 -13.30 -2.53 4.29
C ILE A 25 -13.29 -3.18 2.89
N PHE A 26 -12.28 -2.86 2.08
CA PHE A 26 -12.06 -3.50 0.79
C PHE A 26 -11.50 -4.92 0.99
N ASP A 27 -12.22 -5.94 0.51
CA ASP A 27 -11.76 -7.33 0.51
C ASP A 27 -11.58 -7.87 -0.92
N PRO A 28 -10.33 -7.98 -1.41
CA PRO A 28 -10.04 -8.51 -2.74
C PRO A 28 -10.62 -9.91 -2.99
N GLY A 29 -10.70 -10.76 -1.96
CA GLY A 29 -11.18 -12.13 -2.08
C GLY A 29 -12.69 -12.23 -2.32
N LYS A 30 -13.45 -11.21 -1.96
CA LYS A 30 -14.90 -11.13 -2.20
C LYS A 30 -15.25 -10.19 -3.35
N GLU A 31 -14.52 -9.09 -3.48
CA GLU A 31 -14.88 -8.00 -4.41
C GLU A 31 -14.27 -8.19 -5.80
N ILE A 32 -13.12 -8.86 -5.93
CA ILE A 32 -12.54 -9.17 -7.24
C ILE A 32 -13.10 -10.50 -7.74
N THR A 33 -13.90 -10.43 -8.79
CA THR A 33 -14.52 -11.62 -9.39
C THR A 33 -13.49 -12.56 -10.00
N ARG A 34 -13.86 -13.84 -10.13
CA ARG A 34 -13.04 -14.83 -10.86
C ARG A 34 -12.72 -14.40 -12.30
N ALA A 35 -13.67 -13.74 -12.98
CA ALA A 35 -13.47 -13.25 -14.34
C ALA A 35 -12.43 -12.12 -14.39
N SER A 36 -12.50 -11.17 -13.45
CA SER A 36 -11.49 -10.12 -13.29
C SER A 36 -10.11 -10.72 -13.01
N TRP A 37 -10.02 -11.73 -12.14
CA TRP A 37 -8.77 -12.47 -11.90
C TRP A 37 -8.19 -13.10 -13.16
N GLN A 38 -9.02 -13.76 -13.97
CA GLN A 38 -8.57 -14.34 -15.24
C GLN A 38 -8.05 -13.28 -16.21
N LYS A 39 -8.69 -12.11 -16.26
CA LYS A 39 -8.24 -10.99 -17.10
C LYS A 39 -6.92 -10.39 -16.64
N MET A 40 -6.76 -10.19 -15.33
CA MET A 40 -5.50 -9.74 -14.75
C MET A 40 -4.37 -10.75 -15.02
N LEU A 41 -4.62 -12.06 -14.87
CA LEU A 41 -3.64 -13.09 -15.19
C LEU A 41 -3.27 -13.11 -16.68
N SER A 42 -4.24 -12.97 -17.58
CA SER A 42 -3.99 -12.87 -19.03
C SER A 42 -3.07 -11.69 -19.37
N GLN A 43 -3.41 -10.49 -18.88
CA GLN A 43 -2.59 -9.31 -19.13
C GLN A 43 -1.20 -9.44 -18.47
N LEU A 44 -1.10 -10.06 -17.29
CA LEU A 44 0.19 -10.31 -16.67
C LEU A 44 1.09 -11.21 -17.54
N SER A 45 0.53 -12.29 -18.10
CA SER A 45 1.24 -13.17 -19.03
C SER A 45 1.66 -12.45 -20.31
N GLU A 46 0.78 -11.62 -20.89
CA GLU A 46 1.09 -10.81 -22.06
C GLU A 46 2.26 -9.83 -21.79
N LEU A 47 2.27 -9.19 -20.62
CA LEU A 47 3.36 -8.30 -20.22
C LEU A 47 4.68 -9.07 -20.04
N MET A 48 4.64 -10.27 -19.46
CA MET A 48 5.81 -11.12 -19.25
C MET A 48 6.49 -11.52 -20.57
N GLU A 49 5.70 -11.74 -21.62
CA GLU A 49 6.16 -12.10 -22.96
C GLU A 49 6.58 -10.89 -23.81
N SER A 50 6.23 -9.67 -23.39
CA SER A 50 6.51 -8.45 -24.13
C SER A 50 7.95 -7.95 -23.99
N ASP A 51 8.40 -7.15 -24.97
CA ASP A 51 9.67 -6.42 -24.91
C ASP A 51 9.71 -5.39 -23.76
N GLU A 52 8.54 -4.99 -23.24
CA GLU A 52 8.39 -4.08 -22.09
C GLU A 52 8.18 -4.83 -20.77
N SER A 53 8.45 -6.15 -20.74
CA SER A 53 8.30 -6.99 -19.55
C SER A 53 8.94 -6.35 -18.33
N GLY A 54 10.22 -5.98 -18.38
CA GLY A 54 10.91 -5.35 -17.24
C GLY A 54 10.22 -4.09 -16.68
N ARG A 55 9.50 -3.32 -17.50
CA ARG A 55 8.90 -2.03 -17.09
C ARG A 55 7.57 -2.17 -16.37
N TYR A 56 6.67 -3.00 -16.89
CA TYR A 56 5.26 -3.04 -16.42
C TYR A 56 4.89 -4.32 -15.68
N PHE A 57 5.52 -5.44 -16.03
CA PHE A 57 5.25 -6.73 -15.39
C PHE A 57 5.54 -6.69 -13.87
N PRO A 58 6.68 -6.17 -13.37
CA PRO A 58 7.01 -6.27 -11.95
C PRO A 58 6.00 -5.56 -11.06
N GLY A 59 5.61 -4.34 -11.45
CA GLY A 59 4.64 -3.55 -10.70
C GLY A 59 3.28 -4.23 -10.65
N MET A 60 2.78 -4.73 -11.79
CA MET A 60 1.51 -5.46 -11.83
C MET A 60 1.58 -6.76 -11.04
N PHE A 61 2.66 -7.54 -11.19
CA PHE A 61 2.87 -8.78 -10.46
C PHE A 61 2.89 -8.57 -8.95
N MET A 62 3.63 -7.56 -8.48
CA MET A 62 3.69 -7.17 -7.07
C MET A 62 2.31 -6.83 -6.53
N HIS A 63 1.56 -5.94 -7.20
CA HIS A 63 0.22 -5.58 -6.73
C HIS A 63 -0.70 -6.81 -6.69
N MET A 64 -0.66 -7.69 -7.69
CA MET A 64 -1.45 -8.94 -7.70
C MET A 64 -1.05 -9.88 -6.55
N PHE A 65 0.25 -10.04 -6.29
CA PHE A 65 0.79 -10.86 -5.21
C PHE A 65 0.27 -10.39 -3.85
N TYR A 66 0.27 -9.09 -3.62
CA TYR A 66 -0.25 -8.52 -2.37
C TYR A 66 -1.77 -8.49 -2.28
N LEU A 67 -2.51 -8.56 -3.39
CA LEU A 67 -3.96 -8.71 -3.36
C LEU A 67 -4.37 -10.09 -2.83
N ALA A 68 -3.75 -11.16 -3.35
CA ALA A 68 -4.07 -12.53 -2.95
C ALA A 68 -2.89 -13.50 -3.18
N SER A 69 -1.96 -13.56 -2.23
CA SER A 69 -0.79 -14.45 -2.28
C SER A 69 -1.12 -15.94 -2.34
N GLN A 70 -2.35 -16.33 -1.97
CA GLN A 70 -2.84 -17.72 -2.01
C GLN A 70 -3.38 -18.16 -3.37
N VAL A 71 -3.45 -17.27 -4.37
CA VAL A 71 -3.82 -17.67 -5.73
C VAL A 71 -2.66 -18.47 -6.33
N ARG A 72 -2.87 -19.80 -6.44
CA ARG A 72 -1.85 -20.83 -6.69
C ARG A 72 -0.88 -20.56 -7.85
N SER A 73 -1.26 -19.75 -8.85
CA SER A 73 -0.42 -19.46 -10.02
C SER A 73 0.57 -18.30 -9.84
N LEU A 74 0.34 -17.36 -8.91
CA LEU A 74 1.21 -16.18 -8.78
C LEU A 74 2.62 -16.54 -8.25
N PRO A 75 2.78 -17.40 -7.22
CA PRO A 75 4.11 -17.82 -6.78
C PRO A 75 4.89 -18.65 -7.79
N GLU A 76 4.25 -19.14 -8.86
CA GLU A 76 4.91 -19.92 -9.92
C GLU A 76 5.41 -19.03 -11.07
N ILE A 77 4.67 -17.96 -11.40
CA ILE A 77 5.00 -17.00 -12.48
C ILE A 77 6.28 -16.20 -12.18
N GLY A 78 6.62 -15.97 -10.90
CA GLY A 78 7.80 -15.20 -10.51
C GLY A 78 9.09 -16.00 -10.32
N LYS A 79 9.06 -17.34 -10.42
CA LYS A 79 10.19 -18.19 -9.99
C LYS A 79 11.13 -18.64 -11.10
N ASP A 80 10.85 -18.32 -12.36
CA ASP A 80 11.82 -18.59 -13.41
C ASP A 80 12.94 -17.52 -13.41
N SER A 81 14.18 -17.99 -13.52
CA SER A 81 15.36 -17.14 -13.51
C SER A 81 15.36 -16.12 -14.64
N ASP A 82 14.70 -16.44 -15.75
CA ASP A 82 14.67 -15.62 -16.96
C ASP A 82 13.85 -14.34 -16.74
N THR A 83 12.73 -14.43 -16.03
CA THR A 83 11.88 -13.30 -15.65
C THR A 83 12.60 -12.39 -14.68
N VAL A 84 13.23 -12.96 -13.65
CA VAL A 84 14.05 -12.19 -12.70
C VAL A 84 15.17 -11.45 -13.45
N ASN A 85 15.90 -12.14 -14.35
CA ASN A 85 16.95 -11.54 -15.17
C ASN A 85 16.45 -10.42 -16.07
N LYS A 86 15.29 -10.57 -16.73
CA LYS A 86 14.68 -9.51 -17.56
C LYS A 86 14.38 -8.24 -16.75
N ILE A 87 13.92 -8.39 -15.51
CA ILE A 87 13.63 -7.25 -14.64
C ILE A 87 14.94 -6.57 -14.22
N PHE A 88 15.95 -7.35 -13.85
CA PHE A 88 17.29 -6.83 -13.55
C PHE A 88 17.91 -6.11 -14.74
N ASP A 89 17.85 -6.68 -15.94
CA ASP A 89 18.38 -6.09 -17.17
C ASP A 89 17.70 -4.76 -17.49
N TRP A 90 16.39 -4.65 -17.27
CA TRP A 90 15.68 -3.39 -17.43
C TRP A 90 16.11 -2.36 -16.38
N LEU A 91 16.16 -2.73 -15.10
CA LEU A 91 16.63 -1.82 -14.05
C LEU A 91 18.06 -1.32 -14.28
N ASN A 92 18.95 -2.19 -14.78
CA ASN A 92 20.31 -1.82 -15.16
C ASN A 92 20.33 -0.72 -16.24
N LYS A 93 19.41 -0.77 -17.21
CA LYS A 93 19.28 0.29 -18.24
C LYS A 93 18.74 1.60 -17.68
N GLU A 94 17.89 1.54 -16.67
CA GLU A 94 17.35 2.74 -16.01
C GLU A 94 18.41 3.41 -15.13
N LEU A 95 19.34 2.66 -14.55
CA LEU A 95 20.45 3.19 -13.75
C LEU A 95 21.32 4.18 -14.53
N ASP A 96 21.54 3.93 -15.82
CA ASP A 96 22.32 4.80 -16.71
C ASP A 96 21.69 6.21 -16.86
N GLN A 97 20.41 6.37 -16.51
CA GLN A 97 19.68 7.65 -16.57
C GLN A 97 19.94 8.56 -15.35
N GLN A 98 20.66 8.08 -14.32
CA GLN A 98 21.06 8.82 -13.11
C GLN A 98 19.92 9.38 -12.23
N ASP A 99 18.66 8.98 -12.44
CA ASP A 99 17.57 9.29 -11.50
C ASP A 99 17.46 8.19 -10.44
N TYR A 100 18.09 8.45 -9.30
CA TYR A 100 18.13 7.52 -8.17
C TYR A 100 16.73 7.22 -7.58
N PHE A 101 15.85 8.21 -7.53
CA PHE A 101 14.54 8.04 -6.89
C PHE A 101 13.59 7.27 -7.78
N ASP A 102 13.60 7.57 -9.07
CA ASP A 102 12.86 6.81 -10.07
C ASP A 102 13.38 5.36 -10.13
N PHE A 103 14.70 5.15 -10.07
CA PHE A 103 15.28 3.81 -9.93
C PHE A 103 14.78 3.09 -8.66
N ALA A 104 14.85 3.73 -7.49
CA ALA A 104 14.43 3.13 -6.23
C ALA A 104 12.95 2.73 -6.26
N TYR A 105 12.09 3.58 -6.82
CA TYR A 105 10.67 3.30 -7.02
C TYR A 105 10.47 2.08 -7.93
N LYS A 106 11.17 2.04 -9.07
CA LYS A 106 11.13 0.93 -10.03
C LYS A 106 11.67 -0.38 -9.44
N ALA A 107 12.55 -0.32 -8.45
CA ALA A 107 13.13 -1.48 -7.78
C ALA A 107 12.24 -2.07 -6.64
N ILE A 108 11.21 -1.34 -6.18
CA ILE A 108 10.28 -1.80 -5.11
C ILE A 108 9.75 -3.22 -5.39
N PRO A 109 9.23 -3.55 -6.59
CA PRO A 109 8.69 -4.88 -6.85
C PRO A 109 9.71 -5.99 -6.61
N LEU A 110 10.97 -5.79 -7.01
CA LEU A 110 12.01 -6.80 -6.77
C LEU A 110 12.26 -6.98 -5.27
N ARG A 111 12.38 -5.89 -4.51
CA ARG A 111 12.58 -5.95 -3.06
C ARG A 111 11.46 -6.68 -2.33
N LEU A 112 10.23 -6.47 -2.78
CA LEU A 112 9.02 -7.02 -2.16
C LEU A 112 8.63 -8.42 -2.64
N LEU A 113 9.10 -8.87 -3.80
CA LEU A 113 8.78 -10.19 -4.37
C LEU A 113 9.94 -11.18 -4.24
N PHE A 114 11.18 -10.68 -4.27
CA PHE A 114 12.41 -11.47 -4.36
C PHE A 114 13.41 -11.01 -3.28
N ALA A 115 12.99 -11.08 -2.02
CA ALA A 115 13.78 -10.59 -0.88
C ALA A 115 15.20 -11.19 -0.80
N ASP A 116 15.38 -12.44 -1.24
CA ASP A 116 16.69 -13.11 -1.26
C ASP A 116 17.66 -12.52 -2.30
N GLU A 117 17.13 -11.87 -3.35
CA GLU A 117 17.92 -11.25 -4.42
C GLU A 117 18.29 -9.79 -4.10
N VAL A 118 17.87 -9.28 -2.95
CA VAL A 118 18.04 -7.87 -2.52
C VAL A 118 19.49 -7.47 -2.35
N GLU A 119 20.37 -8.41 -2.01
CA GLU A 119 21.82 -8.13 -1.92
C GLU A 119 22.44 -7.81 -3.29
N GLN A 120 21.81 -8.23 -4.40
CA GLN A 120 22.19 -7.77 -5.73
C GLN A 120 21.70 -6.35 -5.99
N ILE A 121 20.55 -5.99 -5.41
CA ILE A 121 19.93 -4.66 -5.52
C ILE A 121 20.66 -3.60 -4.69
N ARG A 122 21.14 -3.96 -3.49
CA ARG A 122 21.89 -3.02 -2.62
C ARG A 122 23.24 -2.60 -3.20
N LYS A 123 23.79 -3.36 -4.15
CA LYS A 123 25.08 -3.06 -4.80
C LYS A 123 24.97 -2.03 -5.92
N PHE A 124 23.78 -1.47 -6.19
CA PHE A 124 23.61 -0.56 -7.31
C PHE A 124 24.31 0.81 -7.11
N PRO A 125 25.17 1.23 -8.06
CA PRO A 125 25.96 2.46 -7.98
C PRO A 125 25.09 3.71 -7.81
N GLY A 126 25.47 4.59 -6.88
CA GLY A 126 24.75 5.85 -6.61
C GLY A 126 24.09 5.90 -5.24
N PHE A 127 23.99 4.77 -4.54
CA PHE A 127 23.50 4.68 -3.17
C PHE A 127 24.34 5.50 -2.17
N ASP A 128 25.66 5.57 -2.40
CA ASP A 128 26.58 6.38 -1.61
C ASP A 128 26.39 7.90 -1.82
N LYS A 129 25.53 8.32 -2.77
CA LYS A 129 25.14 9.73 -2.95
C LYS A 129 24.08 10.13 -1.93
N SER A 130 24.65 10.35 -0.76
CA SER A 130 24.31 11.19 0.38
C SER A 130 22.86 11.25 0.85
N GLU A 131 22.75 10.88 2.12
CA GLU A 131 21.79 11.43 3.09
C GLU A 131 21.43 12.91 2.83
N GLN A 132 22.37 13.74 2.36
CA GLN A 132 22.12 15.13 1.97
C GLN A 132 21.14 15.30 0.81
N GLN A 133 21.14 14.43 -0.21
CA GLN A 133 20.16 14.48 -1.30
C GLN A 133 18.76 14.17 -0.78
N VAL A 134 18.63 13.14 0.05
CA VAL A 134 17.37 12.78 0.70
C VAL A 134 16.90 13.91 1.64
N GLN A 135 17.80 14.45 2.45
CA GLN A 135 17.52 15.61 3.31
C GLN A 135 17.11 16.84 2.51
N GLY A 136 17.77 17.09 1.37
CA GLY A 136 17.44 18.20 0.46
C GLY A 136 16.06 18.03 -0.17
N LEU A 137 15.73 16.83 -0.63
CA LEU A 137 14.41 16.50 -1.17
C LEU A 137 13.31 16.67 -0.10
N ILE A 138 13.57 16.22 1.13
CA ILE A 138 12.63 16.39 2.25
C ILE A 138 12.50 17.85 2.64
N ALA A 139 13.59 18.60 2.67
CA ALA A 139 13.56 20.03 2.95
C ALA A 139 12.75 20.79 1.89
N ASP A 140 12.95 20.47 0.60
CA ASP A 140 12.17 21.02 -0.50
C ASP A 140 10.69 20.65 -0.35
N PHE A 141 10.37 19.36 -0.20
CA PHE A 141 9.00 18.87 0.01
C PHE A 141 8.28 19.65 1.10
N VAL A 142 8.88 19.72 2.29
CA VAL A 142 8.28 20.37 3.46
C VAL A 142 8.21 21.89 3.33
N SER A 143 8.96 22.49 2.39
CA SER A 143 8.89 23.92 2.08
C SER A 143 7.78 24.27 1.08
N GLN A 144 7.27 23.29 0.33
CA GLN A 144 6.23 23.51 -0.65
C GLN A 144 4.85 23.73 0.00
N LYS A 145 3.93 24.32 -0.75
CA LYS A 145 2.55 24.48 -0.28
C LYS A 145 1.80 23.14 -0.39
N PRO A 146 1.22 22.61 0.70
CA PRO A 146 0.50 21.35 0.66
C PRO A 146 -0.65 21.32 -0.36
N GLY A 147 -0.89 20.13 -0.94
CA GLY A 147 -2.12 19.83 -1.69
C GLY A 147 -2.03 19.88 -3.22
N THR A 148 -0.83 20.00 -3.80
CA THR A 148 -0.61 19.93 -5.27
C THR A 148 -0.32 18.51 -5.77
N ASN A 149 -0.48 18.24 -7.07
CA ASN A 149 -0.20 16.93 -7.69
C ASN A 149 1.24 16.44 -7.50
N TRP A 150 2.22 17.35 -7.37
CA TRP A 150 3.62 17.02 -7.09
C TRP A 150 3.74 16.10 -5.87
N HIS A 151 2.92 16.31 -4.83
CA HIS A 151 3.04 15.56 -3.57
C HIS A 151 2.77 14.06 -3.74
N ALA A 152 2.04 13.62 -4.78
CA ALA A 152 1.88 12.20 -5.09
C ALA A 152 3.23 11.56 -5.48
N GLU A 153 4.02 12.24 -6.30
CA GLU A 153 5.34 11.74 -6.73
C GLU A 153 6.31 11.66 -5.56
N ILE A 154 6.30 12.65 -4.65
CA ILE A 154 7.15 12.60 -3.45
C ILE A 154 6.69 11.48 -2.49
N ALA A 155 5.39 11.22 -2.39
CA ALA A 155 4.91 10.11 -1.58
C ALA A 155 5.41 8.75 -2.12
N ASP A 156 5.41 8.55 -3.44
CA ASP A 156 6.03 7.37 -4.07
C ASP A 156 7.52 7.24 -3.70
N MET A 157 8.26 8.35 -3.70
CA MET A 157 9.68 8.36 -3.34
C MET A 157 9.90 8.01 -1.87
N LEU A 158 9.06 8.52 -0.96
CA LEU A 158 9.12 8.18 0.46
C LEU A 158 8.82 6.70 0.70
N VAL A 159 7.87 6.12 -0.04
CA VAL A 159 7.59 4.67 -0.04
C VAL A 159 8.82 3.90 -0.52
N ALA A 160 9.44 4.33 -1.63
CA ALA A 160 10.65 3.72 -2.15
C ALA A 160 11.80 3.73 -1.13
N ILE A 161 12.08 4.87 -0.50
CA ILE A 161 13.12 5.01 0.53
C ILE A 161 12.82 4.06 1.70
N LYS A 162 11.56 4.03 2.17
CA LYS A 162 11.16 3.19 3.31
C LYS A 162 11.34 1.69 3.03
N ILE A 163 11.02 1.25 1.82
CA ILE A 163 11.07 -0.17 1.43
C ILE A 163 12.50 -0.61 1.11
N MET A 164 13.21 0.19 0.33
CA MET A 164 14.53 -0.17 -0.18
C MET A 164 15.61 -0.02 0.89
N TYR A 165 15.47 0.96 1.78
CA TYR A 165 16.54 1.40 2.70
C TYR A 165 16.05 1.67 4.14
N PRO A 166 15.34 0.70 4.76
CA PRO A 166 14.75 0.88 6.08
C PRO A 166 15.80 1.10 7.18
N THR A 167 17.03 0.61 7.01
CA THR A 167 18.10 0.72 8.02
C THR A 167 18.78 2.08 7.96
N GLU A 168 19.09 2.56 6.76
CA GLU A 168 19.82 3.81 6.51
C GLU A 168 18.94 5.04 6.75
N PHE A 169 17.66 4.94 6.39
CA PHE A 169 16.71 6.06 6.45
C PHE A 169 15.56 5.84 7.42
N GLY A 170 15.59 4.80 8.25
CA GLY A 170 14.53 4.51 9.23
C GLY A 170 14.24 5.67 10.19
N TRP A 171 15.25 6.50 10.48
CA TRP A 171 15.12 7.71 11.30
C TRP A 171 14.13 8.74 10.72
N LEU A 172 13.92 8.77 9.40
CA LEU A 172 12.94 9.64 8.75
C LEU A 172 11.51 9.33 9.17
N PHE A 173 11.21 8.04 9.34
CA PHE A 173 9.84 7.57 9.53
C PHE A 173 9.46 7.40 11.00
N GLY A 174 10.46 7.29 11.89
CA GLY A 174 10.26 7.15 13.34
C GLY A 174 10.45 8.44 14.15
N GLY A 175 10.98 9.52 13.57
CA GLY A 175 11.37 10.72 14.34
C GLY A 175 11.22 12.07 13.64
N ASN A 176 10.69 12.12 12.42
CA ASN A 176 10.51 13.38 11.68
C ASN A 176 9.06 13.87 11.72
N GLU A 177 8.65 14.44 12.87
CA GLU A 177 7.30 14.99 13.08
C GLU A 177 6.93 16.03 12.02
N LYS A 178 7.90 16.82 11.55
CA LYS A 178 7.68 17.85 10.53
C LYS A 178 7.29 17.23 9.18
N LEU A 179 8.00 16.19 8.76
CA LEU A 179 7.67 15.44 7.55
C LEU A 179 6.30 14.78 7.70
N GLN A 180 6.06 14.12 8.83
CA GLN A 180 4.79 13.47 9.14
C GLN A 180 3.61 14.45 9.03
N GLN A 181 3.69 15.58 9.74
CA GLN A 181 2.66 16.62 9.73
C GLN A 181 2.45 17.21 8.33
N HIS A 182 3.54 17.46 7.59
CA HIS A 182 3.44 17.97 6.23
C HIS A 182 2.76 16.98 5.29
N THR A 183 3.09 15.69 5.38
CA THR A 183 2.43 14.61 4.64
C THR A 183 0.94 14.56 4.95
N LEU A 184 0.53 14.77 6.22
CA LEU A 184 -0.88 14.87 6.63
C LEU A 184 -1.59 16.03 5.94
N GLU A 185 -0.97 17.21 5.95
CA GLU A 185 -1.51 18.41 5.34
C GLU A 185 -1.65 18.24 3.83
N CYS A 186 -0.72 17.53 3.18
CA CYS A 186 -0.78 17.25 1.75
C CYS A 186 -2.00 16.41 1.39
N ILE A 187 -2.22 15.28 2.07
CA ILE A 187 -3.40 14.44 1.78
C ILE A 187 -4.71 15.15 2.13
N ASN A 188 -4.74 15.89 3.23
CA ASN A 188 -5.95 16.58 3.72
C ASN A 188 -6.36 17.77 2.85
N ASN A 189 -5.40 18.41 2.18
CA ASN A 189 -5.65 19.54 1.27
C ASN A 189 -5.52 19.16 -0.21
N PHE A 190 -5.32 17.87 -0.52
CA PHE A 190 -5.18 17.42 -1.90
C PHE A 190 -6.43 17.73 -2.73
N ASN A 191 -6.25 18.47 -3.82
CA ASN A 191 -7.32 18.93 -4.69
C ASN A 191 -7.29 18.28 -6.10
N GLY A 192 -6.43 17.28 -6.30
CA GLY A 192 -6.41 16.49 -7.53
C GLY A 192 -7.58 15.52 -7.64
N ASP A 193 -7.55 14.68 -8.67
CA ASP A 193 -8.61 13.70 -8.92
C ASP A 193 -8.63 12.58 -7.86
N ASN A 194 -9.76 11.87 -7.78
CA ASN A 194 -9.96 10.82 -6.76
C ASN A 194 -8.99 9.64 -6.91
N PHE A 195 -8.57 9.30 -8.13
CA PHE A 195 -7.62 8.22 -8.35
C PHE A 195 -6.24 8.58 -7.79
N SER A 196 -5.76 9.80 -8.08
CA SER A 196 -4.54 10.35 -7.49
C SER A 196 -4.64 10.47 -5.97
N LYS A 197 -5.82 10.83 -5.44
CA LYS A 197 -6.06 10.92 -3.99
C LYS A 197 -5.99 9.55 -3.30
N ILE A 198 -6.57 8.50 -3.89
CA ILE A 198 -6.51 7.12 -3.36
C ILE A 198 -5.06 6.64 -3.34
N ARG A 199 -4.30 6.90 -4.40
CA ARG A 199 -2.87 6.59 -4.46
C ARG A 199 -2.10 7.30 -3.35
N LEU A 200 -2.20 8.63 -3.29
CA LEU A 200 -1.50 9.42 -2.27
C LEU A 200 -1.87 8.96 -0.85
N ALA A 201 -3.15 8.68 -0.57
CA ALA A 201 -3.57 8.20 0.74
C ALA A 201 -2.93 6.84 1.09
N ALA A 202 -2.87 5.91 0.13
CA ALA A 202 -2.24 4.62 0.33
C ALA A 202 -0.72 4.76 0.58
N ASP A 203 -0.05 5.59 -0.20
CA ASP A 203 1.38 5.86 -0.04
C ASP A 203 1.69 6.50 1.32
N CYS A 204 0.91 7.52 1.71
CA CYS A 204 1.01 8.13 3.04
C CYS A 204 0.81 7.10 4.16
N ARG A 205 -0.11 6.14 3.99
CA ARG A 205 -0.35 5.08 4.97
C ARG A 205 0.79 4.06 5.02
N LEU A 206 1.42 3.74 3.88
CA LEU A 206 2.63 2.90 3.85
C LEU A 206 3.78 3.59 4.59
N VAL A 207 3.96 4.89 4.37
CA VAL A 207 5.04 5.68 4.99
C VAL A 207 4.79 5.90 6.48
N PHE A 208 3.57 6.25 6.87
CA PHE A 208 3.19 6.55 8.26
C PHE A 208 1.87 5.85 8.64
N PRO A 209 1.91 4.54 8.98
CA PRO A 209 0.70 3.77 9.24
C PRO A 209 -0.22 4.32 10.33
N SER A 210 0.35 4.92 11.38
CA SER A 210 -0.39 5.48 12.52
C SER A 210 -1.23 6.70 12.16
N MET A 211 -0.94 7.39 11.05
CA MET A 211 -1.62 8.63 10.68
C MET A 211 -3.00 8.44 10.07
N ILE A 212 -3.39 7.20 9.76
CA ILE A 212 -4.63 6.94 9.01
C ILE A 212 -5.86 7.57 9.68
N SER A 213 -5.93 7.57 11.01
CA SER A 213 -7.04 8.15 11.78
C SER A 213 -7.13 9.67 11.67
N GLU A 214 -6.04 10.33 11.26
CA GLU A 214 -5.96 11.78 11.11
C GLU A 214 -6.21 12.24 9.66
N MET A 215 -6.16 11.30 8.71
CA MET A 215 -6.43 11.59 7.31
C MET A 215 -7.91 11.90 7.11
N LYS A 216 -8.21 13.07 6.54
CA LYS A 216 -9.54 13.52 6.10
C LYS A 216 -9.90 12.84 4.77
N LEU A 217 -9.91 11.51 4.79
CA LEU A 217 -10.49 10.71 3.73
C LEU A 217 -12.00 10.92 3.82
N ASN A 218 -12.63 11.37 2.74
CA ASN A 218 -14.08 11.45 2.66
C ASN A 218 -14.67 10.07 2.98
N SER A 219 -15.82 10.04 3.66
CA SER A 219 -16.50 8.79 4.05
C SER A 219 -16.68 7.81 2.89
N ASP A 220 -16.75 8.36 1.67
CA ASP A 220 -17.07 7.61 0.47
C ASP A 220 -15.82 7.26 -0.37
N LEU A 221 -14.59 7.52 0.10
CA LEU A 221 -13.37 7.28 -0.69
C LEU A 221 -13.25 5.81 -1.15
N LEU A 222 -13.64 4.87 -0.29
CA LEU A 222 -13.64 3.45 -0.63
C LEU A 222 -14.74 3.11 -1.65
N THR A 223 -15.89 3.76 -1.59
CA THR A 223 -16.96 3.64 -2.60
C THR A 223 -16.48 4.19 -3.94
N THR A 224 -15.90 5.39 -3.95
CA THR A 224 -15.28 5.98 -5.14
C THR A 224 -14.18 5.09 -5.71
N GLY A 225 -13.39 4.44 -4.86
CA GLY A 225 -12.40 3.46 -5.29
C GLY A 225 -13.02 2.25 -6.02
N ARG A 226 -14.15 1.74 -5.54
CA ARG A 226 -14.90 0.65 -6.20
C ARG A 226 -15.48 1.08 -7.54
N ASP A 227 -15.96 2.31 -7.63
CA ASP A 227 -16.43 2.88 -8.91
C ASP A 227 -15.29 2.96 -9.92
N ILE A 228 -14.11 3.47 -9.50
CA ILE A 228 -12.90 3.52 -10.33
C ILE A 228 -12.46 2.12 -10.78
N LEU A 229 -12.52 1.12 -9.90
CA LEU A 229 -12.24 -0.27 -10.28
C LEU A 229 -13.21 -0.78 -11.36
N SER A 230 -14.49 -0.44 -11.24
CA SER A 230 -15.51 -0.80 -12.23
C SER A 230 -15.22 -0.15 -13.58
N ASP A 231 -14.83 1.13 -13.58
CA ASP A 231 -14.45 1.86 -14.79
C ASP A 231 -13.21 1.25 -15.46
N PHE A 232 -12.17 0.90 -14.68
CA PHE A 232 -10.98 0.25 -15.22
C PHE A 232 -11.26 -1.14 -15.79
N ALA A 233 -12.12 -1.92 -15.12
CA ALA A 233 -12.54 -3.22 -15.63
C ALA A 233 -13.30 -3.09 -16.96
N ALA A 234 -14.20 -2.11 -17.06
CA ALA A 234 -14.95 -1.83 -18.29
C ALA A 234 -14.06 -1.33 -19.44
N ALA A 235 -13.04 -0.54 -19.12
CA ALA A 235 -12.05 -0.02 -20.09
C ALA A 235 -10.89 -0.98 -20.41
N ASN A 236 -10.87 -2.18 -19.80
CA ASN A 236 -9.79 -3.17 -19.94
C ASN A 236 -8.41 -2.64 -19.48
N TYR A 237 -8.39 -1.72 -18.52
CA TYR A 237 -7.17 -1.14 -17.92
C TYR A 237 -6.73 -1.92 -16.67
N TRP A 238 -6.32 -3.18 -16.85
CA TRP A 238 -6.07 -4.07 -15.71
C TRP A 238 -4.84 -3.68 -14.88
N ARG A 239 -3.80 -3.06 -15.45
CA ARG A 239 -2.67 -2.53 -14.68
C ARG A 239 -3.12 -1.50 -13.62
N ASP A 240 -3.93 -0.52 -14.04
CA ASP A 240 -4.43 0.52 -13.14
C ASP A 240 -5.53 -0.02 -12.21
N PHE A 241 -6.30 -1.02 -12.65
CA PHE A 241 -7.20 -1.80 -11.79
C PHE A 241 -6.43 -2.43 -10.62
N VAL A 242 -5.38 -3.21 -10.90
CA VAL A 242 -4.65 -3.96 -9.86
C VAL A 242 -3.98 -2.99 -8.89
N ARG A 243 -3.35 -1.92 -9.39
CA ARG A 243 -2.75 -0.89 -8.53
C ARG A 243 -3.79 -0.25 -7.62
N THR A 244 -4.96 0.12 -8.16
CA THR A 244 -6.04 0.72 -7.35
C THR A 244 -6.56 -0.24 -6.31
N ALA A 245 -6.78 -1.50 -6.68
CA ALA A 245 -7.23 -2.52 -5.74
C ALA A 245 -6.20 -2.73 -4.61
N PHE A 246 -4.90 -2.71 -4.94
CA PHE A 246 -3.84 -2.78 -3.93
C PHE A 246 -3.88 -1.56 -3.01
N ASN A 247 -4.02 -0.34 -3.54
CA ASN A 247 -4.15 0.88 -2.74
C ASN A 247 -5.37 0.82 -1.80
N LEU A 248 -6.51 0.32 -2.27
CA LEU A 248 -7.70 0.12 -1.43
C LEU A 248 -7.46 -0.94 -0.33
N LYS A 249 -6.71 -1.99 -0.63
CA LYS A 249 -6.31 -3.01 0.36
C LYS A 249 -5.40 -2.40 1.43
N VAL A 250 -4.40 -1.61 1.04
CA VAL A 250 -3.54 -0.85 1.96
C VAL A 250 -4.40 0.06 2.84
N LEU A 251 -5.32 0.82 2.25
CA LEU A 251 -6.27 1.68 2.97
C LEU A 251 -7.30 0.91 3.84
N SER A 252 -7.37 -0.40 3.72
CA SER A 252 -8.28 -1.24 4.50
C SER A 252 -7.56 -2.13 5.51
N ALA A 253 -6.22 -2.12 5.54
CA ALA A 253 -5.41 -3.00 6.38
C ALA A 253 -5.35 -2.49 7.84
N GLU A 254 -5.82 -3.27 8.81
CA GLU A 254 -5.72 -2.95 10.24
C GLU A 254 -4.27 -2.64 10.67
N LYS A 255 -3.31 -3.41 10.13
CA LYS A 255 -1.88 -3.23 10.45
C LYS A 255 -1.01 -3.31 9.19
N ILE A 256 -0.01 -2.44 9.12
CA ILE A 256 1.01 -2.42 8.07
C ILE A 256 2.38 -2.55 8.73
N GLU A 257 3.14 -3.55 8.31
CA GLU A 257 4.49 -3.81 8.80
C GLU A 257 5.44 -4.01 7.62
N PHE A 258 6.69 -3.59 7.78
CA PHE A 258 7.79 -3.92 6.89
C PHE A 258 8.78 -4.77 7.67
N ASP A 259 9.11 -5.95 7.17
CA ASP A 259 10.13 -6.82 7.73
C ASP A 259 11.21 -7.15 6.68
N GLU A 260 12.14 -8.04 7.03
CA GLU A 260 13.21 -8.44 6.13
C GLU A 260 12.70 -9.10 4.84
N VAL A 261 11.52 -9.75 4.90
CA VAL A 261 10.90 -10.52 3.82
C VAL A 261 10.01 -9.64 2.93
N GLY A 262 9.49 -8.52 3.44
CA GLY A 262 8.82 -7.51 2.64
C GLY A 262 7.71 -6.78 3.37
N LEU A 263 6.61 -6.51 2.66
CA LEU A 263 5.44 -5.82 3.18
C LEU A 263 4.47 -6.85 3.78
N LYS A 264 3.96 -6.60 4.98
CA LYS A 264 2.90 -7.39 5.58
C LYS A 264 1.68 -6.52 5.86
N LEU A 265 0.56 -6.87 5.21
CA LEU A 265 -0.75 -6.24 5.41
C LEU A 265 -1.64 -7.19 6.21
N THR A 266 -1.99 -6.79 7.43
CA THR A 266 -2.98 -7.51 8.24
C THR A 266 -4.34 -6.88 8.01
N MET A 267 -5.28 -7.65 7.48
CA MET A 267 -6.66 -7.20 7.27
C MET A 267 -7.46 -7.38 8.57
N PRO A 268 -8.41 -6.47 8.88
CA PRO A 268 -9.25 -6.59 10.07
C PRO A 268 -9.99 -7.92 10.13
N GLU A 269 -10.00 -8.54 11.32
CA GLU A 269 -10.83 -9.71 11.57
C GLU A 269 -12.30 -9.37 11.37
N ARG A 270 -13.00 -10.20 10.61
CA ARG A 270 -14.44 -10.02 10.43
C ARG A 270 -15.17 -10.50 11.67
N ILE A 271 -15.91 -9.60 12.30
CA ILE A 271 -17.03 -10.00 13.14
C ILE A 271 -18.09 -10.56 12.20
N ILE A 272 -18.13 -11.88 12.05
CA ILE A 272 -19.27 -12.55 11.40
C ILE A 272 -20.47 -12.28 12.31
N PRO A 273 -21.52 -11.57 11.86
CA PRO A 273 -22.73 -11.43 12.66
C PRO A 273 -23.21 -12.84 13.01
N PRO A 274 -23.56 -13.14 14.27
CA PRO A 274 -24.09 -14.44 14.61
C PRO A 274 -25.25 -14.76 13.67
N GLU A 275 -25.25 -15.97 13.10
CA GLU A 275 -26.31 -16.42 12.21
C GLU A 275 -27.67 -16.12 12.87
N PRO A 276 -28.66 -15.58 12.12
CA PRO A 276 -29.98 -15.34 12.68
C PRO A 276 -30.48 -16.67 13.24
N ILE A 277 -30.70 -16.71 14.56
CA ILE A 277 -31.22 -17.89 15.26
C ILE A 277 -32.44 -18.36 14.48
N ALA A 278 -32.37 -19.58 13.95
CA ALA A 278 -33.48 -20.18 13.23
C ALA A 278 -34.74 -20.09 14.09
N VAL A 279 -35.73 -19.32 13.65
CA VAL A 279 -37.04 -19.29 14.30
C VAL A 279 -37.62 -20.68 14.09
N LEU A 280 -37.64 -21.49 15.16
CA LEU A 280 -38.31 -22.78 15.14
C LEU A 280 -39.76 -22.56 14.72
N PRO A 281 -40.28 -23.31 13.72
CA PRO A 281 -41.66 -23.17 13.30
C PRO A 281 -42.55 -23.47 14.51
N GLU A 282 -43.43 -22.51 14.85
CA GLU A 282 -44.45 -22.73 15.86
C GLU A 282 -45.24 -23.99 15.50
N THR A 283 -45.07 -25.04 16.30
CA THR A 283 -45.90 -26.23 16.22
C THR A 283 -47.35 -25.80 16.41
N ARG A 284 -48.13 -25.81 15.32
CA ARG A 284 -49.59 -25.77 15.39
C ARG A 284 -50.05 -26.95 16.25
N ARG A 285 -50.58 -26.65 17.42
CA ARG A 285 -51.33 -27.65 18.19
C ARG A 285 -52.64 -27.89 17.46
N PHE A 286 -52.88 -29.15 17.11
CA PHE A 286 -54.19 -29.65 16.68
C PHE A 286 -55.17 -29.62 17.86
#